data_AF-A0A3N5SHC2-F1
#
_entry.id   AF-A0A3N5SHC2-F1
#
_cell.length_a   1.000
_cell.length_b   1.000
_cell.length_c   1.000
_cell.angle_alpha   90.00
_cell.angle_beta   90.00
_cell.angle_gamma   90.00
#
_symmetry.space_group_name_H-M   'P 1'
#
loop_
_entity.id
_entity.type
_entity.pdbx_description
1 polymer ?
#
loop_
_entity_poly.entity_id
_entity_poly.type
_entity_poly.pdbx_seq_one_letter_code
_entity_poly.pdbx_strand_id
1 'polypeptide(L)'
;ASEAFTVWLGTSGADGQWHLYTAGYNPSGLGSLRDESTNIQQSYLNTSIQAGEPYISNVSDPEFQKLGDDLAQGNYASKEERLEMMARALELSLEDSLFVWVIDQQVYAPYNDNVQVTYDLATGPESTNVGPYNLRFKDQEGGTMKIGTNDLFTQPWNSVAGSNWVWDAAVMRATTMGTSNITNGAGLMADPYTGLPYPQRIESAELTYQEGLPITQNLDWLTVSTAPQVDVPEDAWVDWDATEQRFITAGEKFPEGLTAKVKSVVIYPTDLFETVKWHDGSPVSVGDFVMSMIQFFDVAKPESSIYDASLALSVDAQLESFKGYRITSTDPLTIEAYNDTYYSDAELNILPLWPQSPFGLTGENSWPVLAISNLAEAAGELAYTQDKADNAEIENTSWVGGPSLEILAGHLDQAAGESYIPYEPTLGQYITKEEADARYANFKQWYEDHGHFWVGTGPYYLDQVFTTEKSLVLKNNEEFVDLADRWAEFSEPKLASAQLDGPAQVKAGEEAVFDALVSFNDQPYAAADIKEVKYILYDTTGAVVAVGEANMLAEGQYQVALDSEITSKLPNGSARLEVIVVPIPVAIPAFTSLDFVAIP
;
A
#
# COMPACT_ATOMS: atom_id res chain seq x y z
N ALA A 1 1.63 -21.77 9.75
CA ALA A 1 1.97 -20.38 10.12
C ALA A 1 0.85 -19.78 10.98
N SER A 2 -0.40 -19.83 10.52
CA SER A 2 -1.59 -19.39 11.26
C SER A 2 -1.73 -19.99 12.66
N GLU A 3 -1.49 -21.29 12.84
CA GLU A 3 -1.63 -21.96 14.15
C GLU A 3 -0.68 -21.45 15.25
N ALA A 4 0.49 -20.91 14.88
CA ALA A 4 1.46 -20.39 15.85
C ALA A 4 1.25 -18.90 16.16
N PHE A 5 0.46 -18.20 15.33
CA PHE A 5 0.27 -16.75 15.39
C PHE A 5 -0.19 -16.27 16.77
N THR A 6 -1.17 -16.97 17.35
CA THR A 6 -1.71 -16.68 18.68
C THR A 6 -0.68 -16.77 19.80
N VAL A 7 0.45 -17.46 19.57
CA VAL A 7 1.52 -17.58 20.55
C VAL A 7 2.62 -16.56 20.27
N TRP A 8 3.13 -16.46 19.03
CA TRP A 8 4.32 -15.63 18.80
C TRP A 8 4.04 -14.12 18.76
N LEU A 9 2.86 -13.71 18.30
CA LEU A 9 2.38 -12.32 18.31
C LEU A 9 1.38 -12.04 19.43
N GLY A 10 0.67 -13.08 19.91
CA GLY A 10 -0.41 -12.93 20.90
C GLY A 10 0.00 -13.16 22.35
N THR A 11 1.27 -13.42 22.66
CA THR A 11 1.76 -13.54 24.05
C THR A 11 2.97 -12.64 24.29
N SER A 12 3.17 -12.22 25.55
CA SER A 12 4.35 -11.42 25.88
C SER A 12 5.63 -12.23 25.67
N GLY A 13 6.65 -11.61 25.08
CA GLY A 13 7.96 -12.23 24.89
C GLY A 13 8.57 -12.70 26.22
N ALA A 14 8.29 -12.00 27.32
CA ALA A 14 8.76 -12.35 28.65
C ALA A 14 8.20 -13.68 29.20
N ASP A 15 7.08 -14.17 28.66
CA ASP A 15 6.45 -15.41 29.11
C ASP A 15 7.21 -16.66 28.61
N GLY A 16 8.09 -16.52 27.62
CA GLY A 16 8.93 -17.62 27.12
C GLY A 16 8.14 -18.79 26.53
N GLN A 17 6.95 -18.54 26.00
CA GLN A 17 6.08 -19.57 25.41
C GLN A 17 6.63 -20.14 24.09
N TRP A 18 7.57 -19.44 23.46
CA TRP A 18 8.28 -19.86 22.26
C TRP A 18 9.74 -19.37 22.30
N HIS A 19 10.60 -19.96 21.45
CA HIS A 19 12.03 -19.60 21.36
C HIS A 19 12.49 -19.31 19.93
N LEU A 20 11.96 -20.07 18.96
CA LEU A 20 12.24 -19.87 17.54
C LEU A 20 10.98 -20.26 16.74
N TYR A 21 10.61 -19.41 15.78
CA TYR A 21 9.52 -19.66 14.85
C TYR A 21 9.93 -19.18 13.47
N THR A 22 9.46 -19.85 12.43
CA THR A 22 9.70 -19.44 11.04
C THR A 22 8.47 -18.71 10.53
N ALA A 23 8.60 -17.41 10.32
CA ALA A 23 7.61 -16.57 9.66
C ALA A 23 8.01 -16.31 8.19
N GLY A 24 7.06 -15.83 7.41
CA GLY A 24 7.31 -15.23 6.11
C GLY A 24 6.64 -13.87 6.06
N TYR A 25 7.24 -12.93 5.35
CA TYR A 25 6.68 -11.61 5.08
C TYR A 25 6.54 -11.45 3.57
N ASN A 26 5.36 -11.04 3.12
CA ASN A 26 5.12 -10.67 1.74
C ASN A 26 4.73 -9.19 1.73
N PRO A 27 5.49 -8.29 1.08
CA PRO A 27 5.07 -6.91 0.94
C PRO A 27 3.75 -6.84 0.18
N SER A 28 2.96 -5.82 0.45
CA SER A 28 1.61 -5.67 -0.12
C SER A 28 1.59 -5.24 -1.59
N GLY A 29 2.64 -5.50 -2.38
CA GLY A 29 2.78 -5.10 -3.80
C GLY A 29 3.93 -4.14 -4.05
N LEU A 30 4.30 -3.93 -5.31
CA LEU A 30 5.44 -3.09 -5.71
C LEU A 30 5.36 -1.65 -5.18
N GLY A 31 4.16 -1.12 -4.96
CA GLY A 31 3.98 0.21 -4.38
C GLY A 31 4.72 0.41 -3.06
N SER A 32 4.74 -0.60 -2.18
CA SER A 32 5.46 -0.52 -0.90
C SER A 32 6.97 -0.72 -1.05
N LEU A 33 7.44 -1.17 -2.22
CA LEU A 33 8.88 -1.32 -2.52
C LEU A 33 9.46 -0.06 -3.19
N ARG A 34 8.62 0.93 -3.51
CA ARG A 34 9.08 2.22 -4.06
C ARG A 34 9.80 3.05 -3.01
N ASP A 35 9.38 2.94 -1.75
CA ASP A 35 10.07 3.57 -0.63
C ASP A 35 10.12 2.63 0.58
N GLU A 36 11.32 2.17 0.91
CA GLU A 36 11.58 1.25 2.02
C GLU A 36 12.13 1.95 3.27
N SER A 37 12.06 3.30 3.37
CA SER A 37 12.67 4.02 4.49
C SER A 37 12.02 3.68 5.84
N THR A 38 10.75 3.29 5.84
CA THR A 38 10.02 2.89 7.05
C THR A 38 10.29 1.45 7.48
N ASN A 39 10.87 0.60 6.62
CA ASN A 39 10.97 -0.84 6.86
C ASN A 39 11.86 -1.16 8.06
N ILE A 40 12.91 -0.37 8.31
CA ILE A 40 13.78 -0.58 9.47
C ILE A 40 13.00 -0.42 10.78
N GLN A 41 12.24 0.66 10.91
CA GLN A 41 11.40 0.91 12.09
C GLN A 41 10.32 -0.17 12.20
N GLN A 42 9.59 -0.43 11.12
CA GLN A 42 8.51 -1.40 11.10
C GLN A 42 8.96 -2.82 11.47
N SER A 43 10.14 -3.23 11.02
CA SER A 43 10.59 -4.63 11.15
C SER A 43 11.56 -4.89 12.28
N TYR A 44 12.18 -3.90 12.93
CA TYR A 44 13.21 -4.20 13.94
C TYR A 44 13.07 -3.43 15.24
N LEU A 45 12.57 -2.20 15.18
CA LEU A 45 12.67 -1.27 16.30
C LEU A 45 11.51 -1.41 17.28
N ASN A 46 11.75 -1.03 18.53
CA ASN A 46 10.71 -1.00 19.56
C ASN A 46 9.70 0.14 19.40
N THR A 47 9.97 1.06 18.47
CA THR A 47 9.03 2.07 17.95
C THR A 47 8.26 1.59 16.72
N SER A 48 8.30 0.29 16.40
CA SER A 48 7.59 -0.26 15.26
C SER A 48 6.11 0.12 15.26
N ILE A 49 5.63 0.59 14.10
CA ILE A 49 4.21 0.84 13.84
C ILE A 49 3.34 -0.42 13.88
N GLN A 50 3.93 -1.62 13.98
CA GLN A 50 3.16 -2.84 14.24
C GLN A 50 2.67 -2.91 15.69
N ALA A 51 3.29 -2.13 16.60
CA ALA A 51 2.87 -1.93 17.99
C ALA A 51 2.59 -3.21 18.80
N GLY A 52 3.29 -4.32 18.48
CA GLY A 52 3.12 -5.63 19.13
C GLY A 52 4.44 -6.34 19.44
N GLU A 53 4.34 -7.52 20.04
CA GLU A 53 5.49 -8.40 20.33
C GLU A 53 6.03 -9.06 19.04
N PRO A 54 7.32 -9.38 18.93
CA PRO A 54 8.40 -9.08 19.87
C PRO A 54 8.97 -7.66 19.72
N TYR A 55 8.40 -6.81 18.85
CA TYR A 55 8.96 -5.50 18.52
C TYR A 55 9.02 -4.59 19.74
N ILE A 56 7.90 -4.41 20.45
CA ILE A 56 7.81 -3.49 21.61
C ILE A 56 8.71 -3.90 22.78
N SER A 57 9.07 -5.18 22.88
CA SER A 57 10.00 -5.70 23.89
C SER A 57 11.45 -5.73 23.41
N ASN A 58 11.71 -5.40 22.14
CA ASN A 58 13.07 -5.32 21.64
C ASN A 58 13.84 -4.19 22.34
N VAL A 59 15.15 -4.35 22.49
CA VAL A 59 16.04 -3.32 23.03
C VAL A 59 17.13 -3.08 22.00
N SER A 60 16.82 -2.25 21.02
CA SER A 60 17.73 -1.93 19.93
C SER A 60 18.90 -1.06 20.39
N ASP A 61 20.04 -1.17 19.69
CA ASP A 61 21.15 -0.23 19.88
C ASP A 61 20.68 1.23 19.66
N PRO A 62 21.09 2.21 20.49
CA PRO A 62 20.62 3.59 20.36
C PRO A 62 20.95 4.26 19.01
N GLU A 63 22.05 3.90 18.35
CA GLU A 63 22.38 4.38 17.01
C GLU A 63 21.35 3.82 16.01
N PHE A 64 21.09 2.52 16.09
CA PHE A 64 20.15 1.84 15.19
C PHE A 64 18.72 2.36 15.35
N GLN A 65 18.28 2.55 16.60
CA GLN A 65 16.98 3.12 16.93
C GLN A 65 16.81 4.51 16.29
N LYS A 66 17.75 5.42 16.56
CA LYS A 66 17.70 6.78 16.02
C LYS A 66 17.69 6.77 14.49
N LEU A 67 18.52 5.93 13.87
CA LEU A 67 18.66 5.85 12.43
C LEU A 67 17.37 5.35 11.75
N GLY A 68 16.74 4.31 12.30
CA GLY A 68 15.49 3.79 11.76
C GLY A 68 14.31 4.75 11.97
N ASP A 69 14.23 5.42 13.13
CA ASP A 69 13.22 6.48 13.35
C ASP A 69 13.42 7.66 12.39
N ASP A 70 14.67 8.12 12.19
CA ASP A 70 14.95 9.20 11.24
C ASP A 70 14.61 8.81 9.79
N LEU A 71 14.90 7.59 9.38
CA LEU A 71 14.51 7.06 8.07
C LEU A 71 12.98 7.03 7.91
N ALA A 72 12.26 6.55 8.94
CA ALA A 72 10.80 6.48 8.93
C ALA A 72 10.16 7.88 8.91
N GLN A 73 10.76 8.86 9.59
CA GLN A 73 10.27 10.24 9.66
C GLN A 73 10.74 11.14 8.49
N GLY A 74 11.51 10.60 7.53
CA GLY A 74 12.01 11.37 6.40
C GLY A 74 13.04 12.44 6.81
N ASN A 75 13.82 12.19 7.87
CA ASN A 75 14.83 13.09 8.41
C ASN A 75 16.17 12.93 7.68
N TYR A 76 16.17 13.21 6.38
CA TYR A 76 17.34 13.27 5.51
C TYR A 76 17.19 14.41 4.50
N ALA A 77 18.30 14.98 4.07
CA ALA A 77 18.37 16.15 3.18
C ALA A 77 18.62 15.77 1.71
N SER A 78 19.09 14.55 1.41
CA SER A 78 19.31 14.11 0.03
C SER A 78 19.12 12.62 -0.17
N LYS A 79 19.07 12.19 -1.44
CA LYS A 79 18.99 10.77 -1.80
C LYS A 79 20.26 10.01 -1.42
N GLU A 80 21.41 10.67 -1.50
CA GLU A 80 22.71 10.13 -1.11
C GLU A 80 22.77 9.91 0.40
N GLU A 81 22.33 10.89 1.20
CA GLU A 81 22.25 10.73 2.66
C GLU A 81 21.29 9.60 3.04
N ARG A 82 20.10 9.55 2.43
CA ARG A 82 19.16 8.44 2.62
C ARG A 82 19.80 7.09 2.29
N LEU A 83 20.56 6.99 1.21
CA LEU A 83 21.24 5.74 0.81
C LEU A 83 22.31 5.33 1.83
N GLU A 84 23.11 6.28 2.33
CA GLU A 84 24.11 6.03 3.38
C GLU A 84 23.45 5.58 4.69
N MET A 85 22.34 6.23 5.08
CA MET A 85 21.54 5.85 6.24
C MET A 85 20.96 4.43 6.09
N MET A 86 20.35 4.11 4.95
CA MET A 86 19.82 2.76 4.69
C MET A 86 20.93 1.70 4.74
N ALA A 87 22.11 1.97 4.17
CA ALA A 87 23.23 1.05 4.20
C ALA A 87 23.72 0.78 5.63
N ARG A 88 23.83 1.83 6.46
CA ARG A 88 24.20 1.69 7.88
C ARG A 88 23.11 0.98 8.69
N ALA A 89 21.84 1.24 8.40
CA ALA A 89 20.72 0.57 9.06
C ALA A 89 20.68 -0.93 8.74
N LEU A 90 20.98 -1.32 7.50
CA LEU A 90 21.09 -2.73 7.12
C LEU A 90 22.22 -3.45 7.87
N GLU A 91 23.40 -2.82 7.97
CA GLU A 91 24.51 -3.36 8.78
C GLU A 91 24.09 -3.56 10.24
N LEU A 92 23.52 -2.52 10.87
CA LEU A 92 23.07 -2.57 12.26
C LEU A 92 21.92 -3.57 12.48
N SER A 93 21.01 -3.72 11.52
CA SER A 93 19.91 -4.70 11.62
C SER A 93 20.41 -6.15 11.68
N LEU A 94 21.52 -6.43 10.99
CA LEU A 94 22.19 -7.73 11.04
C LEU A 94 22.97 -7.92 12.35
N GLU A 95 23.47 -6.84 12.96
CA GLU A 95 24.12 -6.91 14.28
C GLU A 95 23.11 -7.11 15.41
N ASP A 96 21.96 -6.43 15.35
CA ASP A 96 20.84 -6.56 16.31
C ASP A 96 20.13 -7.91 16.17
N SER A 97 19.89 -8.36 14.93
CA SER A 97 19.42 -9.71 14.59
C SER A 97 18.10 -10.14 15.26
N LEU A 98 17.13 -9.22 15.46
CA LEU A 98 15.77 -9.59 15.88
C LEU A 98 15.16 -10.64 14.94
N PHE A 99 15.48 -10.57 13.65
CA PHE A 99 15.11 -11.54 12.63
C PHE A 99 16.34 -12.17 11.97
N VAL A 100 16.25 -13.49 11.69
CA VAL A 100 17.23 -14.23 10.89
C VAL A 100 16.64 -14.52 9.51
N TRP A 101 17.03 -13.75 8.50
CA TRP A 101 16.58 -13.94 7.12
C TRP A 101 17.27 -15.17 6.50
N VAL A 102 16.47 -16.15 6.06
CA VAL A 102 16.97 -17.46 5.63
C VAL A 102 16.97 -17.62 4.11
N ILE A 103 15.88 -17.26 3.45
CA ILE A 103 15.70 -17.37 2.00
C ILE A 103 14.82 -16.24 1.47
N ASP A 104 15.06 -15.87 0.21
CA ASP A 104 14.08 -15.20 -0.63
C ASP A 104 13.36 -16.25 -1.51
N GLN A 105 12.04 -16.16 -1.63
CA GLN A 105 11.22 -17.20 -2.24
C GLN A 105 10.87 -16.88 -3.69
N GLN A 106 11.04 -17.88 -4.57
CA GLN A 106 10.39 -17.87 -5.88
C GLN A 106 9.10 -18.67 -5.82
N VAL A 107 7.96 -18.01 -6.04
CA VAL A 107 6.63 -18.61 -6.02
C VAL A 107 6.03 -18.69 -7.42
N TYR A 108 5.11 -19.63 -7.62
CA TYR A 108 4.38 -19.81 -8.87
C TYR A 108 2.87 -19.79 -8.61
N ALA A 109 2.12 -19.08 -9.46
CA ALA A 109 0.67 -19.04 -9.44
C ALA A 109 0.13 -19.69 -10.74
N PRO A 110 -0.16 -21.00 -10.74
CA PRO A 110 -0.61 -21.67 -11.95
C PRO A 110 -2.07 -21.31 -12.23
N TYR A 111 -2.37 -20.91 -13.47
CA TYR A 111 -3.73 -20.65 -13.94
C TYR A 111 -3.95 -21.27 -15.32
N ASN A 112 -5.22 -21.45 -15.69
CA ASN A 112 -5.58 -22.05 -16.97
C ASN A 112 -5.24 -21.12 -18.15
N ASP A 113 -4.90 -21.68 -19.31
CA ASP A 113 -4.51 -20.91 -20.50
C ASP A 113 -5.58 -19.93 -20.99
N ASN A 114 -6.85 -20.25 -20.73
CA ASN A 114 -8.03 -19.43 -21.01
C ASN A 114 -8.33 -18.36 -19.95
N VAL A 115 -7.48 -18.17 -18.93
CA VAL A 115 -7.62 -17.10 -17.93
C VAL A 115 -6.62 -15.99 -18.23
N GLN A 116 -7.07 -14.75 -18.04
CA GLN A 116 -6.23 -13.55 -18.03
C GLN A 116 -6.39 -12.87 -16.67
N VAL A 117 -5.27 -12.55 -16.04
CA VAL A 117 -5.22 -11.87 -14.75
C VAL A 117 -3.97 -11.02 -14.68
N THR A 118 -4.13 -9.79 -14.20
CA THR A 118 -3.00 -8.92 -13.87
C THR A 118 -2.34 -9.43 -12.60
N TYR A 119 -1.01 -9.41 -12.58
CA TYR A 119 -0.22 -9.79 -11.42
C TYR A 119 0.82 -8.73 -11.15
N ASP A 120 1.15 -8.55 -9.87
CA ASP A 120 2.26 -7.70 -9.47
C ASP A 120 3.59 -8.41 -9.77
N LEU A 121 4.56 -7.71 -10.37
CA LEU A 121 5.82 -8.35 -10.81
C LEU A 121 6.69 -8.87 -9.65
N ALA A 122 6.53 -8.34 -8.44
CA ALA A 122 7.26 -8.80 -7.27
C ALA A 122 6.45 -9.79 -6.41
N THR A 123 5.13 -9.60 -6.33
CA THR A 123 4.30 -10.21 -5.28
C THR A 123 3.14 -11.06 -5.82
N GLY A 124 2.95 -11.11 -7.13
CA GLY A 124 2.03 -12.02 -7.80
C GLY A 124 0.57 -11.54 -7.86
N PRO A 125 -0.38 -12.43 -8.22
CA PRO A 125 -1.77 -12.05 -8.49
C PRO A 125 -2.59 -11.75 -7.23
N GLU A 126 -2.19 -12.27 -6.06
CA GLU A 126 -2.94 -12.07 -4.80
C GLU A 126 -2.66 -10.70 -4.17
N SER A 127 -1.48 -10.12 -4.40
CA SER A 127 -1.05 -8.84 -3.80
C SER A 127 -1.40 -7.60 -4.64
N THR A 128 -1.76 -7.77 -5.92
CA THR A 128 -2.09 -6.61 -6.77
C THR A 128 -3.50 -6.07 -6.50
N ASN A 129 -3.63 -4.74 -6.47
CA ASN A 129 -4.92 -4.06 -6.41
C ASN A 129 -5.66 -4.06 -7.75
N VAL A 130 -4.94 -4.25 -8.87
CA VAL A 130 -5.52 -4.26 -10.22
C VAL A 130 -6.10 -5.63 -10.58
N GLY A 131 -5.64 -6.70 -9.94
CA GLY A 131 -6.06 -8.08 -10.20
C GLY A 131 -7.59 -8.24 -10.37
N PRO A 132 -8.41 -7.78 -9.41
CA PRO A 132 -9.87 -7.85 -9.50
C PRO A 132 -10.46 -7.16 -10.75
N TYR A 133 -9.85 -6.08 -11.23
CA TYR A 133 -10.34 -5.30 -12.36
C TYR A 133 -10.07 -5.97 -13.71
N ASN A 134 -9.08 -6.86 -13.75
CA ASN A 134 -8.66 -7.52 -14.99
C ASN A 134 -8.90 -9.03 -15.03
N LEU A 135 -9.31 -9.64 -13.93
CA LEU A 135 -9.58 -11.07 -13.83
C LEU A 135 -10.74 -11.49 -14.74
N ARG A 136 -10.45 -12.27 -15.78
CA ARG A 136 -11.45 -12.71 -16.76
C ARG A 136 -11.09 -14.02 -17.47
N PHE A 137 -12.08 -14.66 -18.06
CA PHE A 137 -11.84 -15.67 -19.09
C PHE A 137 -11.58 -14.97 -20.43
N LYS A 138 -10.57 -15.44 -21.17
CA LYS A 138 -10.27 -14.94 -22.52
C LYS A 138 -11.44 -15.26 -23.45
N ASP A 139 -11.83 -14.28 -24.26
CA ASP A 139 -12.88 -14.39 -25.27
C ASP A 139 -14.25 -14.88 -24.74
N GLN A 140 -14.51 -14.71 -23.43
CA GLN A 140 -15.75 -15.14 -22.79
C GLN A 140 -16.25 -14.07 -21.81
N GLU A 141 -17.50 -13.66 -21.98
CA GLU A 141 -18.20 -12.81 -21.03
C GLU A 141 -18.78 -13.63 -19.88
N GLY A 142 -18.50 -13.20 -18.65
CA GLY A 142 -18.97 -13.84 -17.42
C GLY A 142 -18.48 -15.28 -17.21
N GLY A 143 -19.12 -15.96 -16.27
CA GLY A 143 -18.80 -17.32 -15.87
C GLY A 143 -18.48 -17.45 -14.39
N THR A 144 -18.04 -18.63 -13.98
CA THR A 144 -17.64 -18.91 -12.60
C THR A 144 -16.19 -19.36 -12.58
N MET A 145 -15.33 -18.55 -11.98
CA MET A 145 -13.93 -18.90 -11.77
C MET A 145 -13.76 -19.54 -10.38
N LYS A 146 -12.96 -20.61 -10.32
CA LYS A 146 -12.54 -21.22 -9.06
C LYS A 146 -11.09 -20.82 -8.81
N ILE A 147 -10.87 -20.07 -7.75
CA ILE A 147 -9.56 -19.61 -7.34
C ILE A 147 -9.18 -20.41 -6.10
N GLY A 148 -8.01 -21.05 -6.12
CA GLY A 148 -7.42 -21.67 -4.94
C GLY A 148 -6.43 -20.70 -4.31
N THR A 149 -6.49 -20.54 -2.99
CA THR A 149 -5.52 -19.80 -2.18
C THR A 149 -5.04 -20.69 -1.03
N ASN A 150 -4.09 -20.22 -0.23
CA ASN A 150 -3.45 -21.03 0.80
C ASN A 150 -4.27 -21.15 2.08
N ASP A 151 -4.94 -20.08 2.51
CA ASP A 151 -5.79 -20.03 3.71
C ASP A 151 -6.80 -18.88 3.57
N LEU A 152 -7.86 -18.88 4.37
CA LEU A 152 -8.85 -17.79 4.44
C LEU A 152 -9.35 -17.65 5.87
N PHE A 153 -9.84 -16.46 6.23
CA PHE A 153 -10.32 -16.15 7.59
C PHE A 153 -9.28 -16.53 8.64
N THR A 154 -8.02 -16.19 8.40
CA THR A 154 -6.93 -16.54 9.33
C THR A 154 -7.06 -15.74 10.63
N GLN A 155 -7.60 -14.52 10.53
CA GLN A 155 -8.05 -13.70 11.64
C GLN A 155 -9.46 -13.15 11.34
N PRO A 156 -10.18 -12.62 12.35
CA PRO A 156 -11.41 -11.86 12.14
C PRO A 156 -11.28 -10.77 11.07
N TRP A 157 -12.27 -10.62 10.21
CA TRP A 157 -12.29 -9.53 9.23
C TRP A 157 -12.95 -8.30 9.85
N ASN A 158 -12.13 -7.33 10.25
CA ASN A 158 -12.53 -5.96 10.54
C ASN A 158 -11.37 -5.07 10.07
N SER A 159 -11.65 -3.92 9.47
CA SER A 159 -10.60 -3.08 8.88
C SER A 159 -9.91 -2.17 9.90
N VAL A 160 -10.27 -2.24 11.18
CA VAL A 160 -9.66 -1.43 12.25
C VAL A 160 -8.40 -2.13 12.77
N ALA A 161 -8.52 -3.40 13.16
CA ALA A 161 -7.41 -4.20 13.70
C ALA A 161 -7.57 -5.72 13.45
N GLY A 162 -8.27 -6.08 12.36
CA GLY A 162 -8.50 -7.47 11.97
C GLY A 162 -7.42 -8.05 11.07
N SER A 163 -7.81 -8.96 10.18
CA SER A 163 -6.88 -9.70 9.33
C SER A 163 -6.06 -8.81 8.40
N ASN A 164 -4.73 -9.00 8.45
CA ASN A 164 -3.77 -8.46 7.49
C ASN A 164 -3.11 -9.57 6.65
N TRP A 165 -3.69 -10.77 6.62
CA TRP A 165 -3.11 -11.88 5.88
C TRP A 165 -3.30 -11.66 4.38
N VAL A 166 -2.24 -11.87 3.58
CA VAL A 166 -2.27 -11.61 2.13
C VAL A 166 -3.40 -12.34 1.40
N TRP A 167 -3.78 -13.53 1.88
CA TRP A 167 -4.86 -14.34 1.30
C TRP A 167 -6.25 -13.76 1.59
N ASP A 168 -6.45 -13.26 2.81
CA ASP A 168 -7.66 -12.52 3.19
C ASP A 168 -7.73 -11.20 2.43
N ALA A 169 -6.64 -10.44 2.46
CA ALA A 169 -6.49 -9.16 1.77
C ALA A 169 -6.72 -9.28 0.26
N ALA A 170 -6.31 -10.38 -0.39
CA ALA A 170 -6.56 -10.61 -1.82
C ALA A 170 -8.06 -10.61 -2.14
N VAL A 171 -8.88 -11.21 -1.28
CA VAL A 171 -10.33 -11.22 -1.44
C VAL A 171 -10.93 -9.86 -1.05
N MET A 172 -10.49 -9.28 0.07
CA MET A 172 -10.96 -7.96 0.51
C MET A 172 -10.70 -6.88 -0.55
N ARG A 173 -9.54 -6.89 -1.22
CA ARG A 173 -9.21 -5.98 -2.34
C ARG A 173 -10.22 -6.05 -3.49
N ALA A 174 -10.79 -7.22 -3.77
CA ALA A 174 -11.83 -7.36 -4.79
C ALA A 174 -13.13 -6.64 -4.43
N THR A 175 -13.32 -6.35 -3.14
CA THR A 175 -14.51 -5.68 -2.61
C THR A 175 -14.32 -4.18 -2.38
N THR A 176 -13.12 -3.64 -2.56
CA THR A 176 -12.82 -2.23 -2.33
C THR A 176 -12.57 -1.46 -3.62
N MET A 177 -12.75 -0.14 -3.57
CA MET A 177 -12.17 0.78 -4.54
C MET A 177 -10.65 0.61 -4.55
N GLY A 178 -10.03 0.75 -5.73
CA GLY A 178 -8.58 0.67 -5.89
C GLY A 178 -7.82 1.39 -4.78
N THR A 179 -6.77 0.74 -4.29
CA THR A 179 -5.90 1.30 -3.26
C THR A 179 -4.45 1.26 -3.73
N SER A 180 -3.67 2.28 -3.36
CA SER A 180 -2.21 2.18 -3.38
C SER A 180 -1.75 1.62 -2.04
N ASN A 181 -0.61 0.94 -2.02
CA ASN A 181 -0.11 0.27 -0.81
C ASN A 181 0.47 1.22 0.25
N ILE A 182 0.10 2.50 0.18
CA ILE A 182 0.47 3.53 1.15
C ILE A 182 -0.75 3.80 2.03
N THR A 183 -0.54 3.92 3.33
CA THR A 183 -1.57 4.32 4.29
C THR A 183 -2.26 5.60 3.81
N ASN A 184 -3.60 5.62 3.79
CA ASN A 184 -4.41 6.71 3.26
C ASN A 184 -4.30 6.97 1.74
N GLY A 185 -3.61 6.11 0.99
CA GLY A 185 -3.51 6.11 -0.48
C GLY A 185 -4.71 5.46 -1.20
N ALA A 186 -5.73 5.08 -0.44
CA ALA A 186 -7.02 4.63 -0.93
C ALA A 186 -7.61 5.64 -1.94
N GLY A 187 -8.16 5.18 -3.07
CA GLY A 187 -8.59 6.06 -4.17
C GLY A 187 -7.53 6.27 -5.28
N LEU A 188 -6.34 5.71 -5.09
CA LEU A 188 -5.30 5.50 -6.10
C LEU A 188 -5.24 4.02 -6.50
N MET A 189 -4.66 3.73 -7.65
CA MET A 189 -4.39 2.37 -8.11
C MET A 189 -2.88 2.20 -8.30
N ALA A 190 -2.27 1.30 -7.53
CA ALA A 190 -0.86 0.98 -7.72
C ALA A 190 -0.65 0.24 -9.05
N ASP A 191 0.25 0.76 -9.89
CA ASP A 191 0.77 0.07 -11.06
C ASP A 191 1.39 -1.27 -10.62
N PRO A 192 0.90 -2.41 -11.12
CA PRO A 192 1.38 -3.74 -10.72
C PRO A 192 2.80 -4.03 -11.22
N TYR A 193 3.34 -3.21 -12.11
CA TYR A 193 4.63 -3.41 -12.76
C TYR A 193 5.67 -2.40 -12.31
N THR A 194 5.26 -1.22 -11.86
CA THR A 194 6.19 -0.18 -11.37
C THR A 194 5.95 0.24 -9.92
N GLY A 195 4.76 -0.04 -9.38
CA GLY A 195 4.30 0.44 -8.07
C GLY A 195 3.83 1.90 -8.06
N LEU A 196 3.95 2.65 -9.15
CA LEU A 196 3.52 4.06 -9.20
C LEU A 196 1.99 4.17 -9.06
N PRO A 197 1.46 5.11 -8.28
CA PRO A 197 0.02 5.23 -8.11
C PRO A 197 -0.62 6.08 -9.23
N TYR A 198 -1.68 5.55 -9.81
CA TYR A 198 -2.55 6.20 -10.78
C TYR A 198 -3.89 6.60 -10.15
N PRO A 199 -4.61 7.60 -10.67
CA PRO A 199 -5.90 8.02 -10.12
C PRO A 199 -7.00 6.97 -10.38
N GLN A 200 -7.68 6.51 -9.32
CA GLN A 200 -8.88 5.67 -9.44
C GLN A 200 -10.17 6.50 -9.25
N ARG A 201 -10.28 7.28 -8.18
CA ARG A 201 -11.44 8.16 -7.91
C ARG A 201 -11.03 9.60 -7.64
N ILE A 202 -10.06 10.10 -8.39
CA ILE A 202 -9.54 11.46 -8.27
C ILE A 202 -9.75 12.17 -9.62
N GLU A 203 -10.38 13.34 -9.58
CA GLU A 203 -10.52 14.22 -10.75
C GLU A 203 -9.21 14.98 -11.01
N SER A 204 -8.60 15.51 -9.94
CA SER A 204 -7.29 16.16 -10.00
C SER A 204 -6.61 16.17 -8.63
N ALA A 205 -5.27 16.23 -8.62
CA ALA A 205 -4.50 16.40 -7.40
C ALA A 205 -3.36 17.41 -7.55
N GLU A 206 -3.00 18.04 -6.44
CA GLU A 206 -1.89 18.95 -6.32
C GLU A 206 -0.99 18.56 -5.14
N LEU A 207 0.32 18.58 -5.35
CA LEU A 207 1.33 18.47 -4.31
C LEU A 207 2.09 19.79 -4.21
N THR A 208 2.11 20.38 -3.02
CA THR A 208 3.05 21.45 -2.68
C THR A 208 3.99 20.96 -1.60
N TYR A 209 5.30 21.04 -1.81
CA TYR A 209 6.29 20.62 -0.82
C TYR A 209 7.34 21.69 -0.53
N GLN A 210 7.96 21.60 0.65
CA GLN A 210 8.99 22.52 1.09
C GLN A 210 10.21 22.47 0.16
N GLU A 211 10.76 23.62 -0.22
CA GLU A 211 12.00 23.70 -1.01
C GLU A 211 13.14 22.91 -0.35
N GLY A 212 13.86 22.12 -1.15
CA GLY A 212 15.02 21.34 -0.70
C GLY A 212 14.75 19.86 -0.45
N LEU A 213 13.49 19.41 -0.46
CA LEU A 213 13.17 17.98 -0.34
C LEU A 213 13.48 17.22 -1.64
N PRO A 214 14.05 16.00 -1.56
CA PRO A 214 14.45 15.20 -2.73
C PRO A 214 13.29 14.50 -3.45
N ILE A 215 12.15 15.19 -3.63
CA ILE A 215 10.94 14.66 -4.28
C ILE A 215 11.04 14.78 -5.79
N THR A 216 10.64 13.74 -6.52
CA THR A 216 10.65 13.64 -7.99
C THR A 216 9.25 13.32 -8.50
N GLN A 217 8.80 14.02 -9.53
CA GLN A 217 7.57 13.68 -10.25
C GLN A 217 7.85 12.67 -11.36
N ASN A 218 7.06 11.60 -11.42
CA ASN A 218 7.15 10.51 -12.39
C ASN A 218 5.97 10.50 -13.38
N LEU A 219 4.77 10.89 -12.95
CA LEU A 219 3.53 10.88 -13.73
C LEU A 219 2.94 12.29 -13.86
N ASP A 220 2.17 12.53 -14.93
CA ASP A 220 1.64 13.85 -15.29
C ASP A 220 0.20 14.12 -14.83
N TRP A 221 -0.43 13.18 -14.09
CA TRP A 221 -1.81 13.32 -13.61
C TRP A 221 -1.98 14.27 -12.41
N LEU A 222 -0.88 14.69 -11.78
CA LEU A 222 -0.86 15.64 -10.67
C LEU A 222 -0.04 16.90 -11.00
N THR A 223 -0.39 18.00 -10.35
CA THR A 223 0.43 19.23 -10.38
C THR A 223 1.38 19.24 -9.20
N VAL A 224 2.66 19.48 -9.45
CA VAL A 224 3.69 19.55 -8.40
C VAL A 224 4.29 20.95 -8.34
N SER A 225 4.37 21.51 -7.14
CA SER A 225 4.99 22.81 -6.89
C SER A 225 5.79 22.83 -5.59
N THR A 226 6.70 23.81 -5.47
CA THR A 226 7.52 24.00 -4.27
C THR A 226 7.21 25.34 -3.61
N ALA A 227 7.32 25.38 -2.29
CA ALA A 227 7.21 26.61 -1.50
C ALA A 227 8.34 26.70 -0.45
N PRO A 228 8.82 27.89 -0.09
CA PRO A 228 9.81 28.03 0.99
C PRO A 228 9.31 27.49 2.34
N GLN A 229 8.00 27.58 2.57
CA GLN A 229 7.29 27.10 3.76
C GLN A 229 5.86 26.70 3.35
N VAL A 230 5.32 25.66 3.98
CA VAL A 230 3.93 25.24 3.82
C VAL A 230 3.20 25.50 5.13
N ASP A 231 2.33 26.51 5.14
CA ASP A 231 1.53 26.87 6.31
C ASP A 231 0.29 25.97 6.41
N VAL A 232 -0.01 25.51 7.63
CA VAL A 232 -1.24 24.78 7.94
C VAL A 232 -2.34 25.79 8.30
N PRO A 233 -3.50 25.78 7.62
CA PRO A 233 -4.61 26.68 7.92
C PRO A 233 -5.14 26.52 9.35
N GLU A 234 -5.57 27.63 9.98
CA GLU A 234 -6.10 27.62 11.35
C GLU A 234 -7.30 26.69 11.55
N ASP A 235 -8.11 26.46 10.50
CA ASP A 235 -9.29 25.60 10.51
C ASP A 235 -9.00 24.13 10.15
N ALA A 236 -7.74 23.76 9.90
CA ALA A 236 -7.35 22.36 9.69
C ALA A 236 -7.53 21.55 10.98
N TRP A 237 -8.02 20.32 10.87
CA TRP A 237 -8.21 19.38 11.96
C TRP A 237 -6.88 18.70 12.29
N VAL A 238 -6.36 18.91 13.50
CA VAL A 238 -5.02 18.46 13.92
C VAL A 238 -5.05 17.47 15.08
N ASP A 239 -6.22 17.28 15.70
CA ASP A 239 -6.45 16.34 16.77
C ASP A 239 -7.97 16.14 16.97
N TRP A 240 -8.34 15.29 17.91
CA TRP A 240 -9.71 14.95 18.26
C TRP A 240 -9.95 15.11 19.76
N ASP A 241 -11.07 15.74 20.13
CA ASP A 241 -11.61 15.75 21.49
C ASP A 241 -12.71 14.69 21.56
N ALA A 242 -12.41 13.56 22.19
CA ALA A 242 -13.36 12.45 22.32
C ALA A 242 -14.47 12.71 23.36
N THR A 243 -14.29 13.67 24.27
CA THR A 243 -15.35 14.06 25.22
C THR A 243 -16.38 14.96 24.54
N GLU A 244 -15.93 15.95 23.78
CA GLU A 244 -16.79 16.89 23.05
C GLU A 244 -17.22 16.34 21.67
N GLN A 245 -16.62 15.23 21.23
CA GLN A 245 -16.81 14.59 19.93
C GLN A 245 -16.64 15.56 18.76
N ARG A 246 -15.54 16.33 18.80
CA ARG A 246 -15.17 17.29 17.75
C ARG A 246 -13.69 17.29 17.47
N PHE A 247 -13.35 17.69 16.25
CA PHE A 247 -11.97 17.97 15.89
C PHE A 247 -11.45 19.21 16.62
N ILE A 248 -10.20 19.13 17.05
CA ILE A 248 -9.41 20.26 17.53
C ILE A 248 -8.68 20.83 16.31
N THR A 249 -8.81 22.13 16.12
CA THR A 249 -8.26 22.84 14.98
C THR A 249 -6.82 23.31 15.21
N ALA A 250 -6.08 23.58 14.14
CA ALA A 250 -4.71 24.09 14.21
C ALA A 250 -4.67 25.44 14.97
N GLY A 251 -5.64 26.32 14.76
CA GLY A 251 -5.73 27.61 15.45
C GLY A 251 -6.00 27.48 16.96
N GLU A 252 -6.68 26.41 17.40
CA GLU A 252 -6.88 26.11 18.82
C GLU A 252 -5.63 25.51 19.47
N LYS A 253 -4.99 24.52 18.82
CA LYS A 253 -3.87 23.76 19.38
C LYS A 253 -2.52 24.48 19.22
N PHE A 254 -2.35 25.22 18.13
CA PHE A 254 -1.12 25.90 17.72
C PHE A 254 -1.39 27.38 17.37
N PRO A 255 -1.74 28.23 18.36
CA PRO A 255 -2.11 29.63 18.13
C PRO A 255 -0.98 30.51 17.57
N GLU A 256 0.27 30.03 17.60
CA GLU A 256 1.42 30.71 17.00
C GLU A 256 1.65 30.31 15.52
N GLY A 257 0.82 29.41 14.98
CA GLY A 257 0.93 28.83 13.64
C GLY A 257 1.53 27.43 13.66
N LEU A 258 1.24 26.66 12.60
CA LEU A 258 1.78 25.33 12.35
C LEU A 258 2.25 25.24 10.90
N THR A 259 3.35 24.53 10.65
CA THR A 259 3.89 24.30 9.30
C THR A 259 4.00 22.80 9.02
N ALA A 260 4.05 22.45 7.74
CA ALA A 260 4.25 21.09 7.25
C ALA A 260 5.40 21.03 6.23
N LYS A 261 5.90 19.83 5.94
CA LYS A 261 6.82 19.60 4.80
C LYS A 261 6.08 19.42 3.48
N VAL A 262 4.91 18.78 3.50
CA VAL A 262 4.09 18.50 2.32
C VAL A 262 2.63 18.87 2.54
N LYS A 263 1.99 19.36 1.47
CA LYS A 263 0.55 19.57 1.34
C LYS A 263 0.05 18.82 0.11
N SER A 264 -0.87 17.88 0.33
CA SER A 264 -1.66 17.21 -0.71
C SER A 264 -3.02 17.89 -0.82
N VAL A 265 -3.48 18.15 -2.04
CA VAL A 265 -4.86 18.55 -2.34
C VAL A 265 -5.45 17.52 -3.30
N VAL A 266 -6.61 16.97 -2.93
CA VAL A 266 -7.35 16.02 -3.77
C VAL A 266 -8.73 16.56 -4.03
N ILE A 267 -9.09 16.65 -5.31
CA ILE A 267 -10.43 17.00 -5.78
C ILE A 267 -11.06 15.74 -6.37
N TYR A 268 -12.23 15.38 -5.85
CA TYR A 268 -13.00 14.23 -6.29
C TYR A 268 -13.92 14.56 -7.49
N PRO A 269 -14.35 13.57 -8.27
CA PRO A 269 -15.36 13.76 -9.32
C PRO A 269 -16.63 14.43 -8.78
N THR A 270 -17.22 15.35 -9.55
CA THR A 270 -18.42 16.10 -9.12
C THR A 270 -19.65 15.22 -8.91
N ASP A 271 -19.72 14.07 -9.60
CA ASP A 271 -20.79 13.09 -9.53
C ASP A 271 -20.47 11.91 -8.59
N LEU A 272 -19.43 12.04 -7.74
CA LEU A 272 -18.96 10.97 -6.86
C LEU A 272 -20.10 10.34 -6.04
N PHE A 273 -20.87 11.18 -5.34
CA PHE A 273 -21.94 10.73 -4.44
C PHE A 273 -23.22 10.29 -5.17
N GLU A 274 -23.30 10.53 -6.48
CA GLU A 274 -24.40 10.05 -7.32
C GLU A 274 -24.08 8.69 -7.95
N THR A 275 -22.81 8.47 -8.29
CA THR A 275 -22.36 7.32 -9.07
C THR A 275 -21.81 6.20 -8.22
N VAL A 276 -21.04 6.50 -7.17
CA VAL A 276 -20.40 5.47 -6.34
C VAL A 276 -21.33 5.06 -5.19
N LYS A 277 -21.61 3.76 -5.13
CA LYS A 277 -22.42 3.13 -4.09
C LYS A 277 -21.62 2.08 -3.34
N TRP A 278 -21.94 1.95 -2.06
CA TRP A 278 -21.65 0.78 -1.26
C TRP A 278 -22.41 -0.44 -1.80
N HIS A 279 -21.91 -1.64 -1.53
CA HIS A 279 -22.54 -2.89 -1.97
C HIS A 279 -23.96 -3.11 -1.44
N ASP A 280 -24.34 -2.46 -0.34
CA ASP A 280 -25.71 -2.43 0.18
C ASP A 280 -26.65 -1.50 -0.62
N GLY A 281 -26.15 -0.83 -1.66
CA GLY A 281 -26.87 0.10 -2.52
C GLY A 281 -26.91 1.54 -2.01
N SER A 282 -26.36 1.83 -0.83
CA SER A 282 -26.26 3.19 -0.30
C SER A 282 -25.24 4.02 -1.09
N PRO A 283 -25.51 5.29 -1.43
CA PRO A 283 -24.48 6.16 -1.98
C PRO A 283 -23.37 6.39 -0.96
N VAL A 284 -22.13 6.51 -1.43
CA VAL A 284 -21.05 7.06 -0.59
C VAL A 284 -21.42 8.51 -0.23
N SER A 285 -21.04 8.97 0.96
CA SER A 285 -21.27 10.35 1.41
C SER A 285 -20.03 10.93 2.11
N VAL A 286 -20.02 12.25 2.32
CA VAL A 286 -18.96 12.92 3.11
C VAL A 286 -18.87 12.34 4.52
N GLY A 287 -19.99 11.86 5.07
CA GLY A 287 -20.02 11.18 6.37
C GLY A 287 -19.10 9.96 6.44
N ASP A 288 -18.94 9.20 5.36
CA ASP A 288 -18.03 8.04 5.31
C ASP A 288 -16.56 8.47 5.50
N PHE A 289 -16.15 9.54 4.82
CA PHE A 289 -14.78 10.09 4.91
C PHE A 289 -14.49 10.62 6.30
N VAL A 290 -15.41 11.42 6.85
CA VAL A 290 -15.24 12.03 8.17
C VAL A 290 -15.29 10.96 9.28
N MET A 291 -16.14 9.93 9.16
CA MET A 291 -16.17 8.82 10.10
C MET A 291 -14.84 8.06 10.12
N SER A 292 -14.23 7.80 8.97
CA SER A 292 -12.90 7.16 8.91
C SER A 292 -11.82 8.02 9.58
N MET A 293 -11.84 9.34 9.37
CA MET A 293 -10.94 10.27 10.07
C MET A 293 -11.16 10.25 11.59
N ILE A 294 -12.41 10.25 12.06
CA ILE A 294 -12.72 10.15 13.51
C ILE A 294 -12.20 8.83 14.07
N GLN A 295 -12.44 7.71 13.37
CA GLN A 295 -12.05 6.37 13.80
C GLN A 295 -10.54 6.26 14.04
N PHE A 296 -9.72 6.94 13.23
CA PHE A 296 -8.27 7.00 13.42
C PHE A 296 -7.89 7.59 14.79
N PHE A 297 -8.52 8.69 15.21
CA PHE A 297 -8.17 9.35 16.46
C PHE A 297 -8.86 8.75 17.69
N ASP A 298 -10.15 8.46 17.59
CA ASP A 298 -11.01 8.22 18.76
C ASP A 298 -10.57 6.98 19.55
N VAL A 299 -10.14 5.92 18.86
CA VAL A 299 -9.63 4.68 19.50
C VAL A 299 -8.38 4.90 20.35
N ALA A 300 -7.63 5.97 20.09
CA ALA A 300 -6.41 6.30 20.84
C ALA A 300 -6.64 7.29 21.98
N LYS A 301 -7.87 7.79 22.17
CA LYS A 301 -8.19 8.75 23.24
C LYS A 301 -8.63 8.03 24.51
N PRO A 302 -7.91 8.14 25.65
CA PRO A 302 -8.29 7.47 26.90
C PRO A 302 -9.70 7.79 27.41
N GLU A 303 -10.23 8.95 27.04
CA GLU A 303 -11.58 9.42 27.34
C GLU A 303 -12.65 8.87 26.40
N SER A 304 -12.27 8.23 25.28
CA SER A 304 -13.22 7.58 24.37
C SER A 304 -13.76 6.28 24.98
N SER A 305 -15.04 6.00 24.71
CA SER A 305 -15.68 4.73 25.06
C SER A 305 -15.13 3.54 24.28
N ILE A 306 -14.45 3.77 23.15
CA ILE A 306 -13.85 2.73 22.31
C ILE A 306 -12.32 2.70 22.43
N TYR A 307 -11.76 3.33 23.47
CA TYR A 307 -10.32 3.37 23.70
C TYR A 307 -9.67 1.98 23.64
N ASP A 308 -8.54 1.89 22.94
CA ASP A 308 -7.69 0.72 22.85
C ASP A 308 -6.22 1.13 22.98
N ALA A 309 -5.58 0.65 24.05
CA ALA A 309 -4.19 1.00 24.34
C ALA A 309 -3.19 0.46 23.30
N SER A 310 -3.52 -0.63 22.59
CA SER A 310 -2.65 -1.17 21.54
C SER A 310 -2.67 -0.28 20.29
N LEU A 311 -3.84 0.26 19.93
CA LEU A 311 -3.98 1.21 18.82
C LEU A 311 -3.42 2.58 19.16
N ALA A 312 -3.49 3.00 20.43
CA ALA A 312 -2.93 4.27 20.88
C ALA A 312 -1.43 4.42 20.53
N LEU A 313 -0.64 3.36 20.65
CA LEU A 313 0.77 3.36 20.27
C LEU A 313 0.98 3.66 18.79
N SER A 314 0.17 3.05 17.92
CA SER A 314 0.25 3.23 16.47
C SER A 314 -0.19 4.63 16.06
N VAL A 315 -1.24 5.16 16.70
CA VAL A 315 -1.73 6.53 16.46
C VAL A 315 -0.69 7.55 16.92
N ASP A 316 -0.13 7.40 18.12
CA ASP A 316 0.88 8.33 18.66
C ASP A 316 2.10 8.43 17.73
N ALA A 317 2.58 7.30 17.19
CA ALA A 317 3.68 7.28 16.22
C ALA A 317 3.34 8.04 14.93
N GLN A 318 2.10 7.90 14.43
CA GLN A 318 1.64 8.63 13.23
C GLN A 318 1.40 10.12 13.51
N LEU A 319 1.02 10.50 14.73
CA LEU A 319 0.80 11.90 15.12
C LEU A 319 2.08 12.74 15.19
N GLU A 320 3.26 12.12 15.22
CA GLU A 320 4.55 12.83 15.20
C GLU A 320 4.70 13.69 13.94
N SER A 321 4.33 13.14 12.78
CA SER A 321 4.47 13.80 11.48
C SER A 321 3.17 14.38 10.93
N PHE A 322 2.02 13.88 11.37
CA PHE A 322 0.70 14.41 10.99
C PHE A 322 0.55 15.89 11.38
N LYS A 323 0.11 16.72 10.42
CA LYS A 323 -0.11 18.16 10.64
C LYS A 323 -1.53 18.64 10.44
N GLY A 324 -2.36 17.87 9.75
CA GLY A 324 -3.79 18.16 9.69
C GLY A 324 -4.50 17.66 8.45
N TYR A 325 -5.83 17.61 8.54
CA TYR A 325 -6.74 17.44 7.42
C TYR A 325 -7.67 18.65 7.30
N ARG A 326 -8.16 18.93 6.10
CA ARG A 326 -9.15 19.99 5.90
C ARG A 326 -10.05 19.71 4.71
N ILE A 327 -11.36 19.65 4.96
CA ILE A 327 -12.36 19.61 3.89
C ILE A 327 -12.67 21.06 3.49
N THR A 328 -12.30 21.44 2.26
CA THR A 328 -12.51 22.82 1.75
C THR A 328 -13.77 22.96 0.91
N SER A 329 -14.31 21.84 0.43
CA SER A 329 -15.55 21.75 -0.33
C SER A 329 -16.16 20.37 -0.15
N THR A 330 -17.51 20.27 -0.17
CA THR A 330 -18.25 19.01 -0.20
C THR A 330 -18.91 18.74 -1.55
N ASP A 331 -18.85 19.68 -2.51
CA ASP A 331 -19.40 19.53 -3.86
C ASP A 331 -18.63 20.41 -4.88
N PRO A 332 -17.67 19.85 -5.65
CA PRO A 332 -17.10 18.51 -5.46
C PRO A 332 -16.39 18.41 -4.10
N LEU A 333 -16.25 17.20 -3.58
CA LEU A 333 -15.46 16.96 -2.38
C LEU A 333 -13.99 17.34 -2.64
N THR A 334 -13.44 18.23 -1.81
CA THR A 334 -12.03 18.64 -1.87
C THR A 334 -11.41 18.54 -0.50
N ILE A 335 -10.33 17.75 -0.39
CA ILE A 335 -9.62 17.49 0.85
C ILE A 335 -8.16 17.95 0.73
N GLU A 336 -7.70 18.69 1.73
CA GLU A 336 -6.29 19.02 1.95
C GLU A 336 -5.72 18.13 3.06
N ALA A 337 -4.50 17.63 2.90
CA ALA A 337 -3.77 16.88 3.90
C ALA A 337 -2.35 17.45 4.08
N TYR A 338 -1.89 17.52 5.32
CA TYR A 338 -0.63 18.14 5.70
C TYR A 338 0.22 17.18 6.54
N ASN A 339 1.49 17.01 6.17
CA ASN A 339 2.39 16.06 6.84
C ASN A 339 3.86 16.53 6.82
N ASP A 340 4.66 16.07 7.79
CA ASP A 340 6.12 16.20 7.80
C ASP A 340 6.85 14.98 7.22
N THR A 341 6.20 13.81 7.17
CA THR A 341 6.69 12.65 6.43
C THR A 341 6.43 12.88 4.95
N TYR A 342 7.38 12.47 4.11
CA TYR A 342 7.27 12.53 2.67
C TYR A 342 7.98 11.33 2.02
N TYR A 343 7.57 11.03 0.80
CA TYR A 343 8.17 9.99 -0.04
C TYR A 343 8.93 10.60 -1.22
N SER A 344 9.91 9.87 -1.75
CA SER A 344 10.74 10.38 -2.85
C SER A 344 9.99 10.58 -4.17
N ASP A 345 8.89 9.86 -4.38
CA ASP A 345 8.03 10.01 -5.55
C ASP A 345 6.85 10.92 -5.21
N ALA A 346 6.60 11.95 -6.02
CA ALA A 346 5.54 12.92 -5.78
C ALA A 346 4.16 12.26 -5.69
N GLU A 347 3.92 11.23 -6.49
CA GLU A 347 2.65 10.51 -6.56
C GLU A 347 2.32 9.78 -5.24
N LEU A 348 3.34 9.33 -4.50
CA LEU A 348 3.20 8.66 -3.19
C LEU A 348 2.85 9.66 -2.06
N ASN A 349 2.95 10.96 -2.31
CA ASN A 349 2.62 12.01 -1.34
C ASN A 349 1.20 12.56 -1.52
N ILE A 350 0.44 12.05 -2.49
CA ILE A 350 -0.99 12.37 -2.63
C ILE A 350 -1.79 11.49 -1.67
N LEU A 351 -2.55 12.13 -0.78
CA LEU A 351 -3.37 11.48 0.24
C LEU A 351 -4.86 11.73 -0.06
N PRO A 352 -5.55 10.80 -0.75
CA PRO A 352 -6.97 11.02 -1.09
C PRO A 352 -7.88 10.88 0.12
N LEU A 353 -7.51 10.07 1.13
CA LEU A 353 -8.32 9.84 2.33
C LEU A 353 -9.69 9.22 2.01
N TRP A 354 -9.78 8.42 0.94
CA TRP A 354 -10.94 7.57 0.68
C TRP A 354 -11.25 6.70 1.92
N PRO A 355 -12.53 6.42 2.27
CA PRO A 355 -12.92 5.76 3.52
C PRO A 355 -12.55 4.27 3.57
N GLN A 356 -11.25 3.99 3.56
CA GLN A 356 -10.64 2.68 3.83
C GLN A 356 -10.28 2.54 5.31
N SER A 357 -9.63 1.41 5.64
CA SER A 357 -8.98 1.21 6.94
C SER A 357 -8.15 2.45 7.33
N PRO A 358 -8.42 3.06 8.50
CA PRO A 358 -7.59 4.13 9.03
C PRO A 358 -6.19 3.65 9.47
N PHE A 359 -5.96 2.33 9.53
CA PHE A 359 -4.73 1.71 10.04
C PHE A 359 -3.97 0.92 8.97
N GLY A 360 -4.28 1.15 7.68
CA GLY A 360 -3.56 0.52 6.57
C GLY A 360 -3.88 -0.96 6.34
N LEU A 361 -4.97 -1.47 6.92
CA LEU A 361 -5.51 -2.79 6.59
C LEU A 361 -6.30 -2.74 5.27
N THR A 362 -6.60 -3.91 4.71
CA THR A 362 -7.47 -3.97 3.52
C THR A 362 -8.94 -3.95 3.95
N GLY A 363 -9.76 -3.16 3.26
CA GLY A 363 -11.19 -3.04 3.53
C GLY A 363 -11.65 -1.59 3.55
N GLU A 364 -12.95 -1.40 3.29
CA GLU A 364 -13.60 -0.10 3.30
C GLU A 364 -14.60 0.02 4.44
N ASN A 365 -14.82 1.27 4.86
CA ASN A 365 -15.58 1.59 6.06
C ASN A 365 -16.75 2.51 5.72
N SER A 366 -17.86 1.88 5.38
CA SER A 366 -19.17 2.53 5.39
C SER A 366 -19.44 3.04 6.81
N TRP A 367 -19.84 4.30 6.98
CA TRP A 367 -20.05 4.83 8.34
C TRP A 367 -21.03 4.00 9.20
N PRO A 368 -22.08 3.33 8.65
CA PRO A 368 -22.95 2.44 9.44
C PRO A 368 -22.22 1.23 10.03
N VAL A 369 -21.23 0.63 9.34
CA VAL A 369 -20.51 -0.54 9.88
C VAL A 369 -19.65 -0.12 11.09
N LEU A 370 -19.01 1.05 11.01
CA LEU A 370 -18.28 1.62 12.14
C LEU A 370 -19.22 2.06 13.25
N ALA A 371 -20.39 2.62 12.94
CA ALA A 371 -21.37 3.04 13.94
C ALA A 371 -21.82 1.87 14.84
N ILE A 372 -22.25 0.75 14.24
CA ILE A 372 -22.72 -0.40 15.01
C ILE A 372 -21.57 -1.12 15.72
N SER A 373 -20.37 -1.12 15.14
CA SER A 373 -19.19 -1.72 15.74
C SER A 373 -18.70 -0.88 16.93
N ASN A 374 -18.74 0.46 16.82
CA ASN A 374 -18.40 1.37 17.92
C ASN A 374 -19.41 1.31 19.06
N LEU A 375 -20.70 1.08 18.77
CA LEU A 375 -21.71 0.82 19.80
C LEU A 375 -21.40 -0.48 20.57
N ALA A 376 -21.00 -1.55 19.88
CA ALA A 376 -20.64 -2.83 20.50
C ALA A 376 -19.35 -2.75 21.34
N GLU A 377 -18.35 -2.03 20.83
CA GLU A 377 -17.12 -1.68 21.55
C GLU A 377 -17.40 -0.88 22.82
N ALA A 378 -18.21 0.19 22.70
CA ALA A 378 -18.58 1.02 23.84
C ALA A 378 -19.42 0.26 24.88
N ALA A 379 -20.19 -0.74 24.45
CA ALA A 379 -20.94 -1.63 25.33
C ALA A 379 -20.05 -2.70 26.01
N GLY A 380 -18.81 -2.88 25.55
CA GLY A 380 -17.90 -3.92 26.04
C GLY A 380 -18.34 -5.33 25.62
N GLU A 381 -19.05 -5.45 24.49
CA GLU A 381 -19.51 -6.75 23.96
C GLU A 381 -18.59 -7.28 22.85
N LEU A 382 -17.88 -6.38 22.17
CA LEU A 382 -16.87 -6.68 21.16
C LEU A 382 -15.61 -5.83 21.38
N ALA A 383 -14.48 -6.29 20.86
CA ALA A 383 -13.25 -5.51 20.72
C ALA A 383 -12.69 -5.64 19.30
N TYR A 384 -12.11 -4.59 18.72
CA TYR A 384 -11.53 -4.57 17.37
C TYR A 384 -10.22 -5.33 17.33
N THR A 385 -9.42 -5.21 18.39
CA THR A 385 -8.11 -5.83 18.53
C THR A 385 -8.22 -7.15 19.27
N GLN A 386 -7.34 -8.09 18.92
CA GLN A 386 -7.22 -9.34 19.65
C GLN A 386 -6.77 -9.10 21.10
N ASP A 387 -5.82 -8.20 21.33
CA ASP A 387 -5.28 -7.92 22.67
C ASP A 387 -6.38 -7.45 23.64
N LYS A 388 -7.24 -6.52 23.21
CA LYS A 388 -8.35 -6.03 24.03
C LYS A 388 -9.41 -7.12 24.23
N ALA A 389 -9.73 -7.90 23.19
CA ALA A 389 -10.68 -9.01 23.26
C ALA A 389 -10.23 -10.07 24.29
N ASP A 390 -8.98 -10.51 24.20
CA ASP A 390 -8.39 -11.54 25.07
C ASP A 390 -8.32 -11.04 26.53
N ASN A 391 -7.91 -9.80 26.76
CA ASN A 391 -7.82 -9.21 28.10
C ASN A 391 -9.19 -9.00 28.77
N ALA A 392 -10.21 -8.67 28.00
CA ALA A 392 -11.57 -8.46 28.49
C ALA A 392 -12.42 -9.75 28.51
N GLU A 393 -11.90 -10.87 27.98
CA GLU A 393 -12.62 -12.13 27.78
C GLU A 393 -13.90 -11.95 26.95
N ILE A 394 -13.84 -11.12 25.90
CA ILE A 394 -14.95 -10.84 24.96
C ILE A 394 -14.60 -11.25 23.54
N GLU A 395 -15.58 -11.22 22.63
CA GLU A 395 -15.38 -11.63 21.25
C GLU A 395 -14.61 -10.56 20.44
N ASN A 396 -13.65 -11.00 19.63
CA ASN A 396 -12.95 -10.13 18.68
C ASN A 396 -13.86 -9.84 17.48
N THR A 397 -13.92 -8.58 17.06
CA THR A 397 -14.86 -8.08 16.06
C THR A 397 -14.60 -8.73 14.71
N SER A 398 -15.64 -9.29 14.13
CA SER A 398 -15.62 -9.88 12.79
C SER A 398 -16.89 -9.51 12.04
N TRP A 399 -16.73 -8.87 10.89
CA TRP A 399 -17.85 -8.47 10.04
C TRP A 399 -18.33 -9.59 9.11
N VAL A 400 -17.67 -10.75 9.09
CA VAL A 400 -17.96 -11.85 8.15
C VAL A 400 -18.32 -13.18 8.81
N GLY A 401 -18.22 -13.30 10.13
CA GLY A 401 -18.50 -14.57 10.80
C GLY A 401 -18.27 -14.55 12.30
N GLY A 402 -18.69 -15.62 12.97
CA GLY A 402 -18.55 -15.78 14.42
C GLY A 402 -19.68 -15.14 15.22
N PRO A 403 -19.63 -15.23 16.57
CA PRO A 403 -20.62 -14.63 17.47
C PRO A 403 -20.82 -13.13 17.28
N SER A 404 -19.80 -12.44 16.75
CA SER A 404 -19.83 -11.00 16.45
C SER A 404 -21.03 -10.59 15.59
N LEU A 405 -21.47 -11.43 14.64
CA LEU A 405 -22.59 -11.10 13.76
C LEU A 405 -23.93 -10.89 14.50
N GLU A 406 -24.22 -11.70 15.53
CA GLU A 406 -25.47 -11.56 16.28
C GLU A 406 -25.47 -10.29 17.15
N ILE A 407 -24.31 -9.95 17.73
CA ILE A 407 -24.11 -8.72 18.52
C ILE A 407 -24.27 -7.48 17.62
N LEU A 408 -23.60 -7.46 16.47
CA LEU A 408 -23.69 -6.38 15.50
C LEU A 408 -25.12 -6.19 14.97
N ALA A 409 -25.85 -7.28 14.71
CA ALA A 409 -27.27 -7.20 14.32
C ALA A 409 -28.14 -6.54 15.40
N GLY A 410 -27.89 -6.83 16.68
CA GLY A 410 -28.57 -6.19 17.80
C GLY A 410 -28.32 -4.68 17.85
N HIS A 411 -27.07 -4.25 17.66
CA HIS A 411 -26.72 -2.82 17.59
C HIS A 411 -27.24 -2.13 16.33
N LEU A 412 -27.36 -2.85 15.21
CA LEU A 412 -28.03 -2.33 14.02
C LEU A 412 -29.52 -2.07 14.28
N ASP A 413 -30.22 -2.97 14.96
CA ASP A 413 -31.61 -2.76 15.36
C ASP A 413 -31.76 -1.57 16.32
N GLN A 414 -30.83 -1.41 17.26
CA GLN A 414 -30.77 -0.24 18.15
C GLN A 414 -30.58 1.05 17.36
N ALA A 415 -29.53 1.11 16.54
CA ALA A 415 -29.15 2.29 15.78
C ALA A 415 -30.25 2.73 14.81
N ALA A 416 -30.88 1.76 14.12
CA ALA A 416 -32.02 2.00 13.25
C ALA A 416 -33.26 2.51 14.01
N GLY A 417 -33.53 1.96 15.20
CA GLY A 417 -34.67 2.37 16.03
C GLY A 417 -34.54 3.80 16.59
N GLU A 418 -33.33 4.30 16.72
CA GLU A 418 -33.00 5.62 17.25
C GLU A 418 -32.72 6.67 16.16
N SER A 419 -32.60 6.22 14.90
CA SER A 419 -32.03 7.02 13.81
C SER A 419 -30.65 7.59 14.19
N TYR A 420 -29.83 6.72 14.77
CA TYR A 420 -28.58 7.10 15.45
C TYR A 420 -27.56 7.68 14.47
N ILE A 421 -27.06 8.89 14.77
CA ILE A 421 -25.93 9.50 14.07
C ILE A 421 -24.71 9.35 14.99
N PRO A 422 -23.68 8.55 14.62
CA PRO A 422 -22.46 8.43 15.42
C PRO A 422 -21.77 9.79 15.52
N TYR A 423 -21.15 10.11 16.66
CA TYR A 423 -20.43 11.38 16.87
C TYR A 423 -21.21 12.62 16.39
N GLU A 424 -22.51 12.69 16.75
CA GLU A 424 -23.46 13.71 16.27
C GLU A 424 -22.94 15.16 16.31
N PRO A 425 -22.17 15.63 17.32
CA PRO A 425 -21.61 16.99 17.32
C PRO A 425 -20.77 17.34 16.09
N THR A 426 -20.13 16.34 15.46
CA THR A 426 -19.38 16.49 14.22
C THR A 426 -20.15 15.96 13.01
N LEU A 427 -20.56 14.69 13.05
CA LEU A 427 -21.14 14.02 11.89
C LEU A 427 -22.57 14.48 11.57
N GLY A 428 -23.28 15.11 12.52
CA GLY A 428 -24.58 15.75 12.25
C GLY A 428 -24.51 16.90 11.24
N GLN A 429 -23.31 17.37 10.89
CA GLN A 429 -23.08 18.33 9.81
C GLN A 429 -23.07 17.68 8.42
N TYR A 430 -22.80 16.37 8.35
CA TYR A 430 -22.59 15.63 7.10
C TYR A 430 -23.63 14.53 6.87
N ILE A 431 -24.28 14.07 7.93
CA ILE A 431 -25.27 12.99 7.91
C ILE A 431 -26.61 13.57 8.35
N THR A 432 -27.63 13.36 7.52
CA THR A 432 -29.02 13.69 7.89
C THR A 432 -29.69 12.52 8.57
N LYS A 433 -30.75 12.78 9.33
CA LYS A 433 -31.55 11.72 9.94
C LYS A 433 -32.17 10.80 8.88
N GLU A 434 -32.62 11.37 7.77
CA GLU A 434 -33.16 10.64 6.63
C GLU A 434 -32.12 9.74 5.96
N GLU A 435 -30.87 10.21 5.83
CA GLU A 435 -29.76 9.36 5.38
C GLU A 435 -29.50 8.22 6.36
N ALA A 436 -29.45 8.50 7.67
CA ALA A 436 -29.21 7.48 8.68
C ALA A 436 -30.28 6.37 8.63
N ASP A 437 -31.56 6.76 8.60
CA ASP A 437 -32.68 5.82 8.48
C ASP A 437 -32.58 4.97 7.20
N ALA A 438 -32.27 5.59 6.06
CA ALA A 438 -32.14 4.88 4.79
C ALA A 438 -30.93 3.92 4.77
N ARG A 439 -29.77 4.35 5.27
CA ARG A 439 -28.55 3.55 5.27
C ARG A 439 -28.63 2.38 6.24
N TYR A 440 -29.22 2.55 7.43
CA TYR A 440 -29.47 1.40 8.31
C TYR A 440 -30.49 0.42 7.74
N ALA A 441 -31.51 0.89 7.02
CA ALA A 441 -32.46 0.00 6.35
C ALA A 441 -31.79 -0.83 5.24
N ASN A 442 -30.95 -0.20 4.41
CA ASN A 442 -30.15 -0.88 3.39
C ASN A 442 -29.18 -1.89 4.02
N PHE A 443 -28.50 -1.50 5.09
CA PHE A 443 -27.53 -2.36 5.77
C PHE A 443 -28.19 -3.56 6.46
N LYS A 444 -29.43 -3.39 6.96
CA LYS A 444 -30.25 -4.50 7.46
C LYS A 444 -30.65 -5.46 6.34
N GLN A 445 -31.07 -4.94 5.20
CA GLN A 445 -31.38 -5.75 4.02
C GLN A 445 -30.14 -6.54 3.56
N TRP A 446 -28.97 -5.89 3.54
CA TRP A 446 -27.70 -6.55 3.23
C TRP A 446 -27.41 -7.73 4.16
N TYR A 447 -27.55 -7.54 5.47
CA TYR A 447 -27.36 -8.62 6.44
C TYR A 447 -28.39 -9.74 6.27
N GLU A 448 -29.65 -9.41 5.95
CA GLU A 448 -30.68 -10.41 5.67
C GLU A 448 -30.38 -11.25 4.41
N ASP A 449 -29.81 -10.62 3.38
CA ASP A 449 -29.52 -11.28 2.09
C ASP A 449 -28.20 -12.05 2.08
N HIS A 450 -27.16 -11.55 2.78
CA HIS A 450 -25.80 -12.09 2.72
C HIS A 450 -25.30 -12.68 4.05
N GLY A 451 -25.96 -12.39 5.17
CA GLY A 451 -25.62 -12.93 6.48
C GLY A 451 -24.35 -12.34 7.10
N HIS A 452 -23.87 -11.19 6.63
CA HIS A 452 -22.68 -10.53 7.15
C HIS A 452 -22.73 -9.00 6.98
N PHE A 453 -21.78 -8.28 7.56
CA PHE A 453 -21.70 -6.81 7.57
C PHE A 453 -20.58 -6.23 6.69
N TRP A 454 -19.83 -7.10 5.99
CA TRP A 454 -18.82 -6.66 5.04
C TRP A 454 -19.44 -6.03 3.78
N VAL A 455 -19.24 -4.73 3.60
CA VAL A 455 -19.64 -3.93 2.43
C VAL A 455 -18.45 -3.10 1.96
N GLY A 456 -18.30 -2.96 0.65
CA GLY A 456 -17.31 -2.07 0.04
C GLY A 456 -17.88 -1.38 -1.20
N THR A 457 -17.01 -0.87 -2.05
CA THR A 457 -17.35 -0.15 -3.29
C THR A 457 -16.67 -0.74 -4.53
N GLY A 458 -16.04 -1.90 -4.40
CA GLY A 458 -15.25 -2.56 -5.44
C GLY A 458 -16.07 -3.31 -6.51
N PRO A 459 -15.37 -3.87 -7.52
CA PRO A 459 -15.97 -4.56 -8.67
C PRO A 459 -16.63 -5.91 -8.34
N TYR A 460 -16.36 -6.47 -7.16
CA TYR A 460 -17.05 -7.64 -6.64
C TYR A 460 -17.59 -7.36 -5.25
N TYR A 461 -18.63 -8.06 -4.85
CA TYR A 461 -19.13 -8.07 -3.49
C TYR A 461 -19.05 -9.47 -2.89
N LEU A 462 -18.92 -9.55 -1.57
CA LEU A 462 -18.93 -10.79 -0.82
C LEU A 462 -20.37 -11.29 -0.69
N ASP A 463 -20.66 -12.47 -1.23
CA ASP A 463 -22.02 -13.02 -1.30
C ASP A 463 -22.27 -14.12 -0.27
N GLN A 464 -21.27 -14.98 -0.04
CA GLN A 464 -21.35 -16.10 0.90
C GLN A 464 -20.01 -16.32 1.60
N VAL A 465 -20.07 -16.66 2.89
CA VAL A 465 -18.91 -16.88 3.74
C VAL A 465 -19.04 -18.22 4.47
N PHE A 466 -17.99 -19.03 4.40
CA PHE A 466 -17.90 -20.33 5.09
C PHE A 466 -16.57 -20.40 5.85
N THR A 467 -16.54 -19.86 7.08
CA THR A 467 -15.32 -19.74 7.89
C THR A 467 -14.75 -21.09 8.34
N THR A 468 -15.59 -22.12 8.48
CA THR A 468 -15.17 -23.48 8.85
C THR A 468 -14.53 -24.21 7.67
N GLU A 469 -15.17 -24.15 6.51
CA GLU A 469 -14.70 -24.76 5.26
C GLU A 469 -13.58 -23.97 4.61
N LYS A 470 -13.29 -22.76 5.11
CA LYS A 470 -12.27 -21.84 4.59
C LYS A 470 -12.53 -21.51 3.12
N SER A 471 -13.77 -21.12 2.82
CA SER A 471 -14.22 -20.77 1.47
C SER A 471 -15.26 -19.65 1.47
N LEU A 472 -15.40 -18.98 0.32
CA LEU A 472 -16.34 -17.88 0.13
C LEU A 472 -16.75 -17.76 -1.35
N VAL A 473 -17.78 -16.96 -1.61
CA VAL A 473 -18.24 -16.62 -2.95
C VAL A 473 -18.20 -15.09 -3.11
N LEU A 474 -17.52 -14.64 -4.16
CA LEU A 474 -17.64 -13.27 -4.66
C LEU A 474 -18.55 -13.24 -5.89
N LYS A 475 -19.37 -12.20 -6.01
CA LYS A 475 -20.19 -11.93 -7.19
C LYS A 475 -19.83 -10.57 -7.79
N ASN A 476 -19.98 -10.45 -9.11
CA ASN A 476 -19.75 -9.18 -9.80
C ASN A 476 -20.73 -8.13 -9.28
N ASN A 477 -20.22 -6.93 -8.99
CA ASN A 477 -21.02 -5.77 -8.66
C ASN A 477 -21.48 -5.09 -9.96
N GLU A 478 -22.74 -5.29 -10.34
CA GLU A 478 -23.32 -4.71 -11.56
C GLU A 478 -23.43 -3.17 -11.51
N GLU A 479 -23.40 -2.59 -10.30
CA GLU A 479 -23.43 -1.15 -10.08
C GLU A 479 -22.02 -0.52 -10.02
N PHE A 480 -20.96 -1.31 -10.28
CA PHE A 480 -19.61 -0.79 -10.30
C PHE A 480 -19.42 0.22 -11.44
N VAL A 481 -18.90 1.40 -11.11
CA VAL A 481 -18.93 2.56 -12.03
C VAL A 481 -17.97 2.46 -13.22
N ASP A 482 -16.91 1.65 -13.11
CA ASP A 482 -15.94 1.51 -14.20
C ASP A 482 -16.29 0.38 -15.13
N LEU A 483 -16.00 0.58 -16.41
CA LEU A 483 -15.96 -0.50 -17.38
C LEU A 483 -14.80 -1.45 -17.09
N ALA A 484 -14.98 -2.72 -17.45
CA ALA A 484 -14.00 -3.79 -17.23
C ALA A 484 -12.68 -3.60 -18.02
N ASP A 485 -12.57 -2.59 -18.87
CA ASP A 485 -11.36 -2.25 -19.62
C ASP A 485 -10.61 -1.03 -19.07
N ARG A 486 -11.08 -0.38 -18.00
CA ARG A 486 -10.42 0.79 -17.39
C ARG A 486 -8.94 0.56 -17.12
N TRP A 487 -8.58 -0.62 -16.60
CA TRP A 487 -7.20 -1.00 -16.26
C TRP A 487 -6.60 -2.01 -17.24
N ALA A 488 -7.16 -2.13 -18.45
CA ALA A 488 -6.71 -3.12 -19.44
C ALA A 488 -5.26 -2.92 -19.90
N GLU A 489 -4.68 -1.73 -19.72
CA GLU A 489 -3.26 -1.48 -19.98
C GLU A 489 -2.32 -2.37 -19.15
N PHE A 490 -2.77 -2.81 -17.97
CA PHE A 490 -2.05 -3.74 -17.10
C PHE A 490 -2.37 -5.22 -17.39
N SER A 491 -2.77 -5.54 -18.62
CA SER A 491 -3.03 -6.94 -19.00
C SER A 491 -1.76 -7.74 -19.26
N GLU A 492 -0.70 -7.10 -19.75
CA GLU A 492 0.58 -7.74 -20.06
C GLU A 492 1.74 -6.79 -19.71
N PRO A 493 2.70 -7.21 -18.88
CA PRO A 493 3.86 -6.39 -18.59
C PRO A 493 4.79 -6.34 -19.81
N LYS A 494 5.26 -5.14 -20.15
CA LYS A 494 6.23 -4.94 -21.24
C LYS A 494 7.65 -5.36 -20.83
N LEU A 495 7.85 -6.65 -20.55
CA LEU A 495 9.17 -7.18 -20.18
C LEU A 495 10.10 -7.19 -21.41
N ALA A 496 11.23 -6.49 -21.31
CA ALA A 496 12.21 -6.45 -22.38
C ALA A 496 12.95 -7.79 -22.51
N SER A 497 13.21 -8.20 -23.75
CA SER A 497 14.16 -9.26 -24.11
C SER A 497 15.38 -8.62 -24.78
N ALA A 498 16.58 -8.98 -24.33
CA ALA A 498 17.83 -8.43 -24.84
C ALA A 498 18.75 -9.53 -25.40
N GLN A 499 19.35 -9.28 -26.56
CA GLN A 499 20.36 -10.12 -27.18
C GLN A 499 21.60 -9.29 -27.48
N LEU A 500 22.77 -9.87 -27.26
CA LEU A 500 24.06 -9.22 -27.49
C LEU A 500 24.85 -9.99 -28.54
N ASP A 501 25.37 -9.29 -29.54
CA ASP A 501 26.26 -9.83 -30.57
C ASP A 501 27.53 -8.98 -30.66
N GLY A 502 28.63 -9.58 -31.08
CA GLY A 502 29.91 -8.89 -31.19
C GLY A 502 31.09 -9.83 -31.40
N PRO A 503 32.32 -9.29 -31.39
CA PRO A 503 33.52 -10.07 -31.69
C PRO A 503 33.81 -11.09 -30.59
N ALA A 504 34.08 -12.34 -31.00
CA ALA A 504 34.54 -13.39 -30.08
C ALA A 504 35.97 -13.16 -29.54
N GLN A 505 36.72 -12.25 -30.15
CA GLN A 505 38.06 -11.86 -29.73
C GLN A 505 38.22 -10.34 -29.81
N VAL A 506 38.71 -9.73 -28.74
CA VAL A 506 39.02 -8.30 -28.67
C VAL A 506 40.50 -8.14 -28.42
N LYS A 507 41.16 -7.34 -29.25
CA LYS A 507 42.57 -7.05 -29.07
C LYS A 507 42.75 -5.87 -28.11
N ALA A 508 43.57 -6.06 -27.08
CA ALA A 508 43.84 -5.03 -26.08
C ALA A 508 44.42 -3.78 -26.73
N GLY A 509 43.81 -2.62 -26.47
CA GLY A 509 44.21 -1.35 -27.07
C GLY A 509 43.63 -1.07 -28.45
N GLU A 510 42.74 -1.92 -28.97
CA GLU A 510 41.93 -1.65 -30.17
C GLU A 510 40.46 -1.45 -29.79
N GLU A 511 39.74 -0.68 -30.60
CA GLU A 511 38.30 -0.48 -30.43
C GLU A 511 37.55 -1.79 -30.71
N ALA A 512 36.54 -2.08 -29.90
CA ALA A 512 35.63 -3.21 -30.09
C ALA A 512 34.18 -2.76 -29.94
N VAL A 513 33.32 -3.26 -30.81
CA VAL A 513 31.92 -2.86 -30.89
C VAL A 513 31.04 -4.09 -30.72
N PHE A 514 30.00 -3.94 -29.90
CA PHE A 514 28.99 -4.97 -29.65
C PHE A 514 27.61 -4.36 -29.88
N ASP A 515 26.73 -5.11 -30.54
CA ASP A 515 25.38 -4.68 -30.85
C ASP A 515 24.40 -5.38 -29.90
N ALA A 516 23.54 -4.60 -29.25
CA ALA A 516 22.49 -5.07 -28.36
C ALA A 516 21.11 -4.85 -29.01
N LEU A 517 20.38 -5.93 -29.23
CA LEU A 517 19.01 -5.92 -29.73
C LEU A 517 18.04 -6.05 -28.56
N VAL A 518 17.11 -5.10 -28.45
CA VAL A 518 16.11 -5.03 -27.38
C VAL A 518 14.72 -5.12 -27.99
N SER A 519 13.90 -6.03 -27.49
CA SER A 519 12.58 -6.34 -28.06
C SER A 519 11.51 -6.64 -27.02
N PHE A 520 10.25 -6.47 -27.40
CA PHE A 520 9.07 -6.94 -26.68
C PHE A 520 8.11 -7.57 -27.70
N ASN A 521 7.62 -8.78 -27.41
CA ASN A 521 6.77 -9.56 -28.32
C ASN A 521 7.35 -9.65 -29.75
N ASP A 522 8.65 -9.95 -29.85
CA ASP A 522 9.43 -10.04 -31.09
C ASP A 522 9.44 -8.77 -31.96
N GLN A 523 9.03 -7.62 -31.41
CA GLN A 523 9.13 -6.31 -32.06
C GLN A 523 10.22 -5.46 -31.38
N PRO A 524 10.87 -4.52 -32.11
CA PRO A 524 11.78 -3.57 -31.49
C PRO A 524 11.15 -2.87 -30.30
N TYR A 525 11.87 -2.81 -29.18
CA TYR A 525 11.37 -2.14 -27.99
C TYR A 525 11.37 -0.63 -28.19
N ALA A 526 10.25 0.03 -27.89
CA ALA A 526 10.08 1.46 -28.10
C ALA A 526 11.11 2.26 -27.31
N ALA A 527 11.88 3.11 -27.98
CA ALA A 527 12.94 3.90 -27.35
C ALA A 527 12.41 4.86 -26.27
N ALA A 528 11.18 5.36 -26.44
CA ALA A 528 10.51 6.21 -25.46
C ALA A 528 10.18 5.47 -24.15
N ASP A 529 10.12 4.13 -24.18
CA ASP A 529 9.83 3.27 -23.03
C ASP A 529 11.13 2.72 -22.38
N ILE A 530 12.32 3.19 -22.78
CA ILE A 530 13.61 2.80 -22.22
C ILE A 530 14.25 3.99 -21.52
N LYS A 531 14.56 3.84 -20.23
CA LYS A 531 15.26 4.86 -19.44
C LYS A 531 16.73 4.94 -19.81
N GLU A 532 17.40 3.79 -19.86
CA GLU A 532 18.81 3.67 -20.17
C GLU A 532 19.18 2.24 -20.58
N VAL A 533 20.26 2.11 -21.36
CA VAL A 533 20.91 0.82 -21.63
C VAL A 533 22.36 0.94 -21.18
N LYS A 534 22.71 0.23 -20.11
CA LYS A 534 24.05 0.23 -19.53
C LYS A 534 24.83 -1.02 -19.93
N TYR A 535 26.15 -0.94 -19.84
CA TYR A 535 27.01 -2.12 -19.92
C TYR A 535 27.97 -2.17 -18.74
N ILE A 536 28.32 -3.40 -18.35
CA ILE A 536 29.40 -3.69 -17.41
C ILE A 536 30.38 -4.64 -18.09
N LEU A 537 31.65 -4.25 -18.09
CA LEU A 537 32.74 -5.06 -18.61
C LEU A 537 33.49 -5.69 -17.44
N TYR A 538 33.60 -7.01 -17.45
CA TYR A 538 34.32 -7.80 -16.45
C TYR A 538 35.58 -8.44 -17.04
N ASP A 539 36.63 -8.53 -16.23
CA ASP A 539 37.85 -9.25 -16.57
C ASP A 539 37.77 -10.75 -16.26
N THR A 540 38.90 -11.44 -16.46
CA THR A 540 39.07 -12.88 -16.19
C THR A 540 38.80 -13.32 -14.76
N THR A 541 38.82 -12.39 -13.80
CA THR A 541 38.60 -12.65 -12.37
C THR A 541 37.17 -12.34 -11.93
N GLY A 542 36.37 -11.74 -12.81
CA GLY A 542 35.06 -11.18 -12.48
C GLY A 542 35.13 -9.77 -11.88
N ALA A 543 36.29 -9.10 -11.93
CA ALA A 543 36.40 -7.71 -11.50
C ALA A 543 35.84 -6.76 -12.57
N VAL A 544 35.16 -5.70 -12.13
CA VAL A 544 34.63 -4.67 -13.04
C VAL A 544 35.77 -3.83 -13.59
N VAL A 545 35.90 -3.81 -14.92
CA VAL A 545 36.88 -3.03 -15.67
C VAL A 545 36.30 -1.68 -16.09
N ALA A 546 35.05 -1.68 -16.54
CA ALA A 546 34.35 -0.48 -16.98
C ALA A 546 32.84 -0.63 -16.79
N VAL A 547 32.18 0.49 -16.56
CA VAL A 547 30.72 0.66 -16.63
C VAL A 547 30.46 1.83 -17.56
N GLY A 548 29.49 1.70 -18.47
CA GLY A 548 29.12 2.77 -19.38
C GLY A 548 27.72 2.60 -19.94
N GLU A 549 27.38 3.42 -20.93
CA GLU A 549 26.08 3.41 -21.60
C GLU A 549 26.22 2.98 -23.06
N ALA A 550 25.24 2.24 -23.56
CA ALA A 550 25.15 1.86 -24.96
C ALA A 550 24.49 2.99 -25.76
N ASN A 551 25.03 3.27 -26.94
CA ASN A 551 24.48 4.29 -27.84
C ASN A 551 23.28 3.71 -28.60
N MET A 552 22.15 4.40 -28.59
CA MET A 552 21.02 4.03 -29.43
C MET A 552 21.34 4.30 -30.91
N LEU A 553 21.23 3.28 -31.74
CA LEU A 553 21.38 3.39 -33.20
C LEU A 553 20.03 3.57 -33.88
N ALA A 554 19.05 2.78 -33.44
CA ALA A 554 17.67 2.80 -33.88
C ALA A 554 16.78 2.24 -32.76
N GLU A 555 15.47 2.29 -32.95
CA GLU A 555 14.53 1.68 -32.00
C GLU A 555 14.84 0.19 -31.82
N GLY A 556 14.96 -0.26 -30.57
CA GLY A 556 15.39 -1.61 -30.21
C GLY A 556 16.82 -1.99 -30.60
N GLN A 557 17.68 -1.06 -31.05
CA GLN A 557 19.07 -1.33 -31.45
C GLN A 557 20.04 -0.38 -30.76
N TYR A 558 20.92 -0.95 -29.94
CA TYR A 558 21.91 -0.24 -29.15
C TYR A 558 23.31 -0.78 -29.47
N GLN A 559 24.32 0.04 -29.22
CA GLN A 559 25.71 -0.30 -29.49
C GLN A 559 26.60 0.05 -28.30
N VAL A 560 27.34 -0.94 -27.82
CA VAL A 560 28.42 -0.76 -26.86
C VAL A 560 29.73 -0.61 -27.63
N ALA A 561 30.36 0.56 -27.53
CA ALA A 561 31.67 0.82 -28.09
C ALA A 561 32.71 0.82 -26.96
N LEU A 562 33.56 -0.20 -26.92
CA LEU A 562 34.71 -0.26 -26.03
C LEU A 562 35.89 0.39 -26.76
N ASP A 563 36.28 1.59 -26.34
CA ASP A 563 37.43 2.27 -26.92
C ASP A 563 38.76 1.57 -26.55
N SER A 564 39.84 1.98 -27.22
CA SER A 564 41.18 1.46 -26.97
C SER A 564 41.64 1.63 -25.52
N GLU A 565 41.18 2.67 -24.81
CA GLU A 565 41.58 2.89 -23.42
C GLU A 565 40.94 1.84 -22.52
N ILE A 566 39.66 1.55 -22.71
CA ILE A 566 38.92 0.51 -21.99
C ILE A 566 39.52 -0.86 -22.30
N THR A 567 39.69 -1.22 -23.58
CA THR A 567 40.19 -2.55 -23.94
C THR A 567 41.64 -2.77 -23.52
N SER A 568 42.45 -1.73 -23.40
CA SER A 568 43.83 -1.84 -22.89
C SER A 568 43.92 -2.24 -21.40
N LYS A 569 42.84 -2.07 -20.63
CA LYS A 569 42.74 -2.47 -19.23
C LYS A 569 42.44 -3.96 -19.06
N LEU A 570 42.04 -4.66 -20.13
CA LEU A 570 41.72 -6.07 -20.09
C LEU A 570 42.99 -6.93 -20.02
N PRO A 571 43.11 -7.84 -19.04
CA PRO A 571 44.15 -8.85 -19.05
C PRO A 571 43.86 -9.89 -20.14
N ASN A 572 44.91 -10.55 -20.65
CA ASN A 572 44.75 -11.64 -21.61
C ASN A 572 43.92 -12.79 -21.02
N GLY A 573 42.82 -13.17 -21.68
CA GLY A 573 41.95 -14.25 -21.26
C GLY A 573 40.48 -13.98 -21.50
N SER A 574 39.60 -14.75 -20.85
CA SER A 574 38.15 -14.56 -20.93
C SER A 574 37.74 -13.21 -20.32
N ALA A 575 36.90 -12.47 -21.01
CA ALA A 575 36.22 -11.28 -20.51
C ALA A 575 34.71 -11.43 -20.77
N ARG A 576 33.90 -10.73 -19.98
CA ARG A 576 32.44 -10.73 -20.12
C ARG A 576 31.96 -9.31 -20.32
N LEU A 577 31.15 -9.10 -21.35
CA LEU A 577 30.34 -7.90 -21.49
C LEU A 577 28.90 -8.25 -21.09
N GLU A 578 28.37 -7.54 -20.10
CA GLU A 578 26.96 -7.60 -19.72
C GLU A 578 26.28 -6.30 -20.14
N VAL A 579 25.09 -6.41 -20.72
CA VAL A 579 24.20 -5.28 -21.05
C VAL A 579 22.96 -5.37 -20.19
N ILE A 580 22.59 -4.22 -19.63
CA ILE A 580 21.47 -4.01 -18.74
C ILE A 580 20.53 -3.02 -19.42
N VAL A 581 19.32 -3.46 -19.73
CA VAL A 581 18.25 -2.60 -20.25
C VAL A 581 17.34 -2.23 -19.10
N VAL A 582 17.04 -0.94 -18.95
CA VAL A 582 16.12 -0.43 -17.92
C VAL A 582 14.86 0.11 -18.59
N PRO A 583 13.79 -0.70 -18.71
CA PRO A 583 12.50 -0.22 -19.18
C PRO A 583 11.86 0.76 -18.19
N ILE A 584 11.05 1.68 -18.70
CA ILE A 584 10.20 2.57 -17.89
C ILE A 584 8.91 1.86 -17.44
N PRO A 585 8.18 1.12 -18.30
CA PRO A 585 6.87 0.56 -17.95
C PRO A 585 6.90 -0.64 -16.99
N VAL A 586 8.08 -1.15 -16.61
CA VAL A 586 8.23 -2.30 -15.71
C VAL A 586 9.46 -2.10 -14.82
N ALA A 587 9.36 -2.44 -13.53
CA ALA A 587 10.44 -2.36 -12.55
C ALA A 587 11.38 -3.58 -12.57
N ILE A 588 11.47 -4.27 -13.72
CA ILE A 588 12.38 -5.41 -13.93
C ILE A 588 13.32 -5.06 -15.09
N PRO A 589 14.62 -4.85 -14.85
CA PRO A 589 15.59 -4.70 -15.91
C PRO A 589 15.81 -6.02 -16.66
N ALA A 590 16.14 -5.93 -17.95
CA ALA A 590 16.55 -7.08 -18.73
C ALA A 590 18.07 -7.15 -18.81
N PHE A 591 18.61 -8.37 -18.66
CA PHE A 591 20.05 -8.63 -18.69
C PHE A 591 20.39 -9.55 -19.85
N THR A 592 21.52 -9.29 -20.49
CA THR A 592 22.12 -10.20 -21.47
C THR A 592 23.63 -10.08 -21.38
N SER A 593 24.35 -11.16 -21.65
CA SER A 593 25.81 -11.13 -21.59
C SER A 593 26.45 -11.97 -22.67
N LEU A 594 27.67 -11.58 -23.05
CA LEU A 594 28.49 -12.26 -24.03
C LEU A 594 29.92 -12.38 -23.50
N ASP A 595 30.44 -13.60 -23.53
CA ASP A 595 31.82 -13.91 -23.19
C ASP A 595 32.70 -13.83 -24.46
N PHE A 596 33.84 -13.15 -24.36
CA PHE A 596 34.83 -13.03 -25.44
C PHE A 596 36.26 -13.21 -24.91
N VAL A 597 37.24 -13.35 -25.80
CA VAL A 597 38.65 -13.50 -25.41
C VAL A 597 39.42 -12.21 -25.68
N ALA A 598 39.98 -11.61 -24.64
CA ALA A 598 40.95 -10.53 -24.75
C ALA A 598 42.33 -11.08 -25.14
N ILE A 599 42.90 -10.57 -26.23
CA ILE A 599 44.20 -10.97 -26.78
C ILE A 599 45.17 -9.77 -26.88
N PRO A 600 46.50 -10.00 -26.85
CA PRO A 600 47.48 -8.92 -26.86
C PRO A 600 47.66 -8.22 -28.21
#